data_AF-A0A4Q1V525-F1
#
_entry.id   AF-A0A4Q1V525-F1
#
_cell.length_a   1.000
_cell.length_b   1.000
_cell.length_c   1.000
_cell.angle_alpha   90.00
_cell.angle_beta   90.00
_cell.angle_gamma   90.00
#
_symmetry.space_group_name_H-M   'P 1'
#
loop_
_entity.id
_entity.type
_entity.pdbx_description
1 polymer ?
#
loop_
_entity_poly.entity_id
_entity_poly.type
_entity_poly.pdbx_seq_one_letter_code
_entity_poly.pdbx_strand_id
1 'polypeptide(L)' 'MVDHLDGRALSAPADERLHPLALAQPSLIGRLNLKASDARDKARNMPLGEERAEAMQQAVILKNAAEMLRHLGGRGN' A
#
# COMPACT_ATOMS: atom_id res chain seq x y z
N MET A 1 -4.83 32.38 -50.17
CA MET A 1 -5.59 32.16 -48.92
C MET A 1 -5.78 30.66 -48.80
N VAL A 2 -5.47 30.14 -47.62
CA VAL A 2 -5.14 28.75 -47.27
C VAL A 2 -6.16 27.67 -47.68
N ASP A 3 -5.65 26.60 -48.27
CA ASP A 3 -6.35 25.33 -48.52
C ASP A 3 -6.65 24.58 -47.22
N HIS A 4 -7.88 24.07 -47.09
CA HIS A 4 -8.29 23.13 -46.05
C HIS A 4 -7.70 21.74 -46.33
N LEU A 5 -6.96 21.18 -45.38
CA LEU A 5 -6.64 19.75 -45.35
C LEU A 5 -7.01 19.17 -43.98
N ASP A 6 -8.07 18.37 -44.00
CA ASP A 6 -8.39 17.31 -43.07
C ASP A 6 -7.15 16.46 -42.76
N GLY A 7 -6.75 16.42 -41.49
CA GLY A 7 -5.62 15.65 -40.99
C GLY A 7 -6.05 14.77 -39.82
N ARG A 8 -6.96 13.83 -40.10
CA ARG A 8 -7.42 12.74 -39.24
C ARG A 8 -6.24 12.02 -38.56
N ALA A 9 -6.41 11.79 -37.26
CA ALA A 9 -5.49 11.16 -36.31
C ALA A 9 -4.59 10.06 -36.90
N LEU A 10 -3.27 10.24 -36.77
CA LEU A 10 -2.31 9.15 -36.84
C LEU A 10 -2.43 8.30 -35.57
N SER A 11 -3.20 7.22 -35.66
CA SER A 11 -3.18 6.12 -34.70
C SER A 11 -1.76 5.56 -34.60
N ALA A 12 -1.04 5.95 -33.55
CA ALA A 12 0.05 5.13 -33.05
C ALA A 12 -0.58 3.95 -32.30
N PRO A 13 -0.30 2.68 -32.65
CA PRO A 13 -0.56 1.60 -31.73
C PRO A 13 0.43 1.80 -30.58
N ALA A 14 -0.04 2.40 -29.49
CA ALA A 14 0.66 2.29 -28.22
C ALA A 14 0.74 0.80 -27.94
N ASP A 15 1.96 0.27 -27.99
CA ASP A 15 2.27 -1.08 -27.55
C ASP A 15 2.00 -1.12 -26.04
N GLU A 16 0.74 -1.37 -25.66
CA GLU A 16 0.26 -1.54 -24.29
C GLU A 16 0.75 -2.86 -23.68
N ARG A 17 1.91 -3.35 -24.10
CA ARG A 17 2.66 -4.42 -23.43
C ARG A 17 3.65 -3.85 -22.42
N LEU A 18 3.28 -2.78 -21.75
CA LEU A 18 3.88 -2.39 -20.48
C LEU A 18 3.53 -3.47 -19.46
N HIS A 19 4.41 -4.48 -19.42
CA HIS A 19 4.75 -5.39 -18.34
C HIS A 19 3.80 -5.45 -17.13
N PRO A 20 3.40 -6.67 -16.69
CA PRO A 20 2.67 -6.89 -15.43
C PRO A 20 3.58 -6.66 -14.20
N LEU A 21 4.10 -5.43 -14.05
CA LEU A 21 4.91 -4.97 -12.93
C LEU A 21 4.16 -3.94 -12.06
N ALA A 22 2.86 -3.78 -12.26
CA ALA A 22 1.98 -3.29 -11.21
C ALA A 22 1.82 -4.39 -10.14
N LEU A 23 2.93 -4.75 -9.48
CA LEU A 23 2.93 -5.53 -8.27
C LEU A 23 2.16 -4.66 -7.28
N ALA A 24 0.86 -4.93 -7.13
CA ALA A 24 -0.11 -4.06 -6.49
C ALA A 24 0.49 -3.53 -5.20
N GLN A 25 0.84 -2.24 -5.17
CA GLN A 25 1.46 -1.69 -3.97
C GLN A 25 0.47 -1.89 -2.83
N PRO A 26 0.87 -2.60 -1.75
CA PRO A 26 -0.06 -2.91 -0.68
C PRO A 26 -0.60 -1.60 -0.13
N SER A 27 -1.92 -1.53 0.05
CA SER A 27 -2.58 -0.39 0.66
C SER A 27 -1.89 -0.02 1.97
N LEU A 28 -1.95 1.25 2.37
CA LEU A 28 -1.32 1.69 3.62
C LEU A 28 -1.77 0.82 4.82
N ILE A 29 -3.05 0.44 4.86
CA ILE A 29 -3.62 -0.49 5.83
C ILE A 29 -2.93 -1.87 5.76
N GLY A 30 -2.76 -2.42 4.55
CA GLY A 30 -2.05 -3.69 4.33
C GLY A 30 -0.60 -3.64 4.81
N ARG A 31 0.11 -2.54 4.54
CA ARG A 31 1.50 -2.33 5.00
C ARG A 31 1.60 -2.25 6.52
N LEU A 32 0.67 -1.57 7.17
CA LEU A 32 0.62 -1.46 8.63
C LEU A 32 0.32 -2.81 9.27
N ASN A 33 -0.64 -3.56 8.72
CA ASN A 33 -0.95 -4.91 9.19
C ASN A 33 0.26 -5.86 9.04
N LEU A 34 0.96 -5.82 7.90
CA LEU A 34 2.15 -6.62 7.67
C LEU A 34 3.24 -6.31 8.72
N LYS A 35 3.52 -5.02 8.96
CA LYS A 35 4.50 -4.60 9.97
C LYS A 35 4.07 -4.97 11.39
N ALA A 36 2.76 -4.89 11.71
CA ALA A 36 2.24 -5.30 13.01
C ALA A 36 2.47 -6.80 13.25
N SER A 37 2.23 -7.63 12.24
CA SER A 37 2.52 -9.07 12.30
C SER A 37 4.01 -9.35 12.48
N ASP A 38 4.87 -8.70 11.69
CA ASP A 38 6.33 -8.85 11.81
C ASP A 38 6.84 -8.45 13.20
N ALA A 39 6.39 -7.31 13.75
CA ALA A 39 6.74 -6.88 15.09
C ALA A 39 6.27 -7.88 16.17
N ARG A 40 5.07 -8.45 16.00
CA ARG A 40 4.53 -9.46 16.91
C ARG A 40 5.33 -10.77 16.86
N ASP A 41 5.71 -11.21 15.67
CA ASP A 41 6.48 -12.44 15.50
C ASP A 41 7.90 -12.26 16.01
N LYS A 42 8.52 -11.09 15.81
CA LYS A 42 9.78 -10.71 16.48
C LYS A 42 9.65 -10.77 18.00
N ALA A 43 8.62 -10.15 18.58
CA ALA A 43 8.37 -10.19 20.02
C ALA A 43 8.20 -11.62 20.56
N ARG A 44 7.59 -12.53 19.79
CA ARG A 44 7.43 -13.94 20.18
C ARG A 44 8.74 -14.71 20.20
N ASN A 45 9.67 -14.35 19.33
CA ASN A 45 10.99 -14.98 19.24
C ASN A 45 12.01 -14.41 20.24
N MET A 46 11.67 -13.31 20.92
CA MET A 46 12.50 -12.70 21.96
C MET A 46 12.29 -13.35 23.33
N PRO A 47 13.34 -13.41 24.18
CA PRO A 47 13.19 -13.77 25.58
C PRO A 47 12.29 -12.76 26.32
N LEU A 48 11.78 -13.16 27.48
CA LEU A 48 11.03 -12.23 28.33
C LEU A 48 11.93 -11.09 28.78
N GLY A 49 11.46 -9.85 28.60
CA GLY A 49 12.21 -8.64 28.91
C GLY A 49 11.56 -7.39 28.30
N GLU A 50 12.18 -6.24 28.54
CA GLU A 50 11.72 -4.94 28.06
C GLU A 50 11.66 -4.89 26.52
N GLU A 51 12.69 -5.39 25.84
CA GLU A 51 12.74 -5.43 24.37
C GLU A 51 11.54 -6.18 23.75
N ARG A 52 11.14 -7.31 24.37
CA ARG A 52 9.95 -8.06 23.95
C ARG A 52 8.67 -7.26 24.18
N ALA A 53 8.57 -6.53 25.30
CA ALA A 53 7.43 -5.69 25.60
C ALA A 53 7.33 -4.53 24.60
N GLU A 54 8.45 -3.90 24.27
CA GLU A 54 8.53 -2.84 23.25
C GLU A 54 8.11 -3.33 21.87
N ALA A 55 8.62 -4.48 21.41
CA ALA A 55 8.23 -5.07 20.14
C ALA A 55 6.73 -5.41 20.09
N MET A 56 6.18 -5.89 21.21
CA MET A 56 4.74 -6.15 21.33
C MET A 56 3.93 -4.84 21.31
N GLN A 57 4.39 -3.80 21.99
CA GLN A 57 3.76 -2.49 22.00
C GLN A 57 3.78 -1.85 20.60
N GLN A 58 4.88 -1.99 19.86
CA GLN A 58 4.98 -1.56 18.48
C GLN A 58 3.96 -2.28 17.58
N ALA A 59 3.78 -3.60 17.76
CA ALA A 59 2.76 -4.35 17.04
C ALA A 59 1.34 -3.81 17.31
N VAL A 60 1.04 -3.47 18.57
CA VAL A 60 -0.26 -2.88 18.96
C VAL A 60 -0.47 -1.51 18.31
N ILE A 61 0.53 -0.63 18.37
CA ILE A 61 0.45 0.72 17.77
C ILE A 61 0.16 0.64 16.27
N LEU A 62 0.88 -0.24 15.56
CA LEU A 62 0.71 -0.42 14.11
C LEU A 62 -0.68 -0.94 13.76
N LYS A 63 -1.22 -1.86 14.56
CA LYS A 63 -2.58 -2.38 14.37
C LYS A 63 -3.63 -1.29 14.63
N ASN A 64 -3.48 -0.53 15.70
CA ASN A 64 -4.38 0.58 16.01
C ASN A 64 -4.39 1.62 14.89
N ALA A 65 -3.21 1.95 14.33
CA ALA A 65 -3.11 2.86 13.18
C ALA A 65 -3.85 2.31 11.94
N ALA A 66 -3.73 1.01 11.66
CA ALA A 66 -4.46 0.37 10.57
C ALA A 66 -5.98 0.41 10.79
N GLU A 67 -6.44 0.19 12.02
CA GLU A 67 -7.86 0.27 12.39
C GLU A 67 -8.39 1.70 12.26
N MET A 68 -7.67 2.69 12.78
CA MET A 68 -8.03 4.11 12.64
C MET A 68 -8.16 4.51 11.17
N LEU A 69 -7.20 4.12 10.32
CA LEU A 69 -7.26 4.38 8.88
C LEU A 69 -8.46 3.69 8.22
N ARG A 70 -8.79 2.47 8.61
CA ARG A 70 -9.98 1.77 8.13
C ARG A 70 -11.27 2.51 8.54
N HIS A 71 -11.35 2.99 9.77
CA HIS A 71 -12.52 3.72 10.27
C HIS A 71 -12.66 5.12 9.65
N LEU A 72 -11.54 5.81 9.40
CA LEU A 72 -11.52 7.11 8.71
C LEU A 72 -11.85 6.97 7.23
N GLY A 73 -11.32 5.94 6.56
CA GLY A 73 -11.60 5.66 5.15
C GLY A 73 -13.00 5.09 4.90
N GLY A 74 -13.61 4.46 5.89
CA GLY A 74 -14.97 3.89 5.80
C GLY A 74 -16.11 4.85 6.13
N ARG A 75 -15.83 6.08 6.59
CA ARG A 75 -16.84 7.09 6.96
C ARG A 75 -17.19 8.08 5.85
N GLY A 76 -16.72 7.84 4.63
CA GLY A 76 -16.89 8.72 3.47
C GLY A 76 -17.61 8.06 2.28
N ASN A 77 -18.68 7.30 2.54
CA ASN A 77 -19.62 6.84 1.52
C ASN A 77 -21.06 7.12 1.98
#